data_AF-A0A961JMS1-F1
#
_entry.id   AF-A0A961JMS1-F1
#
_cell.length_a   1.000
_cell.length_b   1.000
_cell.length_c   1.000
_cell.angle_alpha   90.00
_cell.angle_beta   90.00
_cell.angle_gamma   90.00
#
_symmetry.space_group_name_H-M   'P 1'
#
loop_
_entity.id
_entity.type
_entity.pdbx_description
1 polymer ?
#
loop_
_entity_poly.entity_id
_entity_poly.type
_entity_poly.pdbx_seq_one_letter_code
_entity_poly.pdbx_strand_id
1 'polypeptide(L)'
;MLYQLYQAQDDLLAPIRNMAARTRFTGYPFMQAFDALTRPVDALMEMIARYQLTHTRPAWGIEEVTSGNQVVRVREEIALDLPFGTLLHFAKDIDAPQPKVLIVAPMSGHFATLLAGTVRTMLADHDVYITDW
;
A
#
# COMPACT_ATOMS: atom_id res chain seq x y z
N MET A 1 3.94 31.17 8.11
CA MET A 1 4.42 30.91 9.49
C MET A 1 4.03 29.51 9.99
N LEU A 2 2.75 29.15 10.16
CA LEU A 2 2.36 27.80 10.62
C LEU A 2 2.87 26.65 9.73
N TYR A 3 2.73 26.78 8.41
CA TYR A 3 3.24 25.78 7.47
C TYR A 3 4.77 25.59 7.54
N GLN A 4 5.52 26.65 7.83
CA GLN A 4 6.98 26.58 7.94
C GLN A 4 7.42 25.91 9.26
N LEU A 5 6.72 26.21 10.36
CA LEU A 5 6.96 25.52 11.63
C LEU A 5 6.64 24.03 11.52
N TYR A 6 5.53 23.72 10.86
CA TYR A 6 5.13 22.35 10.59
C TYR A 6 6.13 21.61 9.67
N GLN A 7 6.58 22.24 8.58
CA GLN A 7 7.60 21.66 7.70
C GLN A 7 8.92 21.45 8.45
N ALA A 8 9.33 22.39 9.29
CA ALA A 8 10.54 22.25 10.10
C ALA A 8 10.46 21.08 11.11
N GLN A 9 9.28 20.81 11.68
CA GLN A 9 9.06 19.63 12.52
C GLN A 9 9.16 18.33 11.71
N ASP A 10 8.57 18.30 10.51
CA ASP A 10 8.66 17.15 9.62
C ASP A 10 10.10 16.86 9.18
N ASP A 11 10.84 17.90 8.78
CA ASP A 11 12.24 17.82 8.36
C ASP A 11 13.14 17.34 9.52
N LEU A 12 12.86 17.77 10.75
CA LEU A 12 13.61 17.36 11.94
C LEU A 12 13.43 15.87 12.25
N LEU A 13 12.25 15.30 11.98
CA LEU A 13 11.96 13.88 12.17
C LEU A 13 12.42 13.02 10.98
N ALA A 14 12.67 13.60 9.81
CA ALA A 14 13.03 12.87 8.60
C ALA A 14 14.23 11.90 8.75
N PRO A 15 15.34 12.24 9.44
CA PRO A 15 16.45 11.31 9.65
C PRO A 15 16.05 10.07 10.47
N ILE A 16 15.20 10.26 11.49
CA ILE A 16 14.71 9.17 12.35
C ILE A 16 13.85 8.22 11.54
N ARG A 17 12.94 8.77 10.71
CA ARG A 17 12.09 7.96 9.82
C ARG A 17 12.90 7.19 8.78
N ASN A 18 13.90 7.83 8.18
CA ASN A 18 14.81 7.18 7.23
C ASN A 18 15.62 6.05 7.87
N MET A 19 16.05 6.22 9.12
CA MET A 19 16.72 5.15 9.88
C MET A 19 15.74 4.00 10.17
N ALA A 20 14.52 4.31 10.61
CA ALA A 20 13.49 3.32 10.89
C ALA A 20 13.10 2.53 9.62
N ALA A 21 12.95 3.19 8.47
CA ALA A 21 12.62 2.55 7.18
C ALA A 21 13.68 1.55 6.71
N ARG A 22 14.93 1.72 7.15
CA ARG A 22 16.06 0.82 6.84
C ARG A 22 16.24 -0.27 7.90
N THR A 23 15.50 -0.21 9.00
CA THR A 23 15.60 -1.16 10.10
C THR A 23 14.58 -2.27 9.86
N ARG A 24 15.07 -3.46 9.53
CA ARG A 24 14.24 -4.66 9.42
C ARG A 24 15.03 -5.89 9.86
N PHE A 25 14.96 -6.19 11.15
CA PHE A 25 15.70 -7.29 11.77
C PHE A 25 15.27 -8.65 11.22
N THR A 26 13.96 -8.84 10.97
CA THR A 26 13.40 -10.06 10.36
C THR A 26 13.92 -10.34 8.95
N GLY A 27 14.51 -9.35 8.27
CA GLY A 27 15.15 -9.52 6.97
C GLY A 27 16.50 -10.25 7.01
N TYR A 28 17.12 -10.39 8.20
CA TYR A 28 18.41 -11.06 8.37
C TYR A 28 18.23 -12.51 8.84
N PRO A 29 18.79 -13.52 8.13
CA PRO A 29 18.61 -14.93 8.49
C PRO A 29 19.02 -15.28 9.93
N PHE A 30 20.09 -14.67 10.43
CA PHE A 30 20.58 -14.93 11.79
C PHE A 30 19.69 -14.33 12.90
N MET A 31 18.87 -13.32 12.57
CA MET A 31 17.93 -12.69 13.50
C MET A 31 16.61 -13.46 13.60
N GLN A 32 16.31 -14.37 12.65
CA GLN A 32 15.06 -15.15 12.65
C GLN A 32 14.89 -16.04 13.88
N ALA A 33 16.00 -16.50 14.47
CA ALA A 33 15.99 -17.25 15.74
C ALA A 33 15.45 -16.42 16.93
N PHE A 34 15.36 -15.10 16.78
CA PHE A 34 14.88 -14.15 17.77
C PHE A 34 13.56 -13.48 17.36
N ASP A 35 12.76 -14.11 16.47
CA ASP A 35 11.56 -13.51 15.88
C ASP A 35 10.60 -12.91 16.93
N ALA A 36 10.39 -13.60 18.05
CA ALA A 36 9.53 -13.13 19.14
C ALA A 36 10.00 -11.78 19.75
N LEU A 37 11.30 -11.49 19.69
CA LEU A 37 11.90 -10.24 20.16
C LEU A 37 11.99 -9.20 19.03
N THR A 38 12.34 -9.62 17.81
CA THR A 38 12.59 -8.71 16.69
C THR A 38 11.33 -8.23 16.01
N ARG A 39 10.27 -9.04 15.97
CA ARG A 39 9.02 -8.72 15.26
C ARG A 39 8.27 -7.51 15.85
N PRO A 40 8.13 -7.35 17.19
CA PRO A 40 7.54 -6.13 17.76
C PRO A 40 8.38 -4.88 17.47
N VAL A 41 9.71 -5.02 17.46
CA VAL A 41 10.63 -3.92 17.15
C VAL A 41 10.50 -3.50 15.68
N ASP A 42 10.46 -4.46 14.76
CA ASP A 42 10.23 -4.19 13.34
C ASP A 42 8.89 -3.49 13.10
N ALA A 43 7.82 -3.95 13.77
CA ALA A 43 6.50 -3.30 13.67
C ALA A 43 6.53 -1.86 14.19
N LEU A 44 7.25 -1.59 15.29
CA LEU A 44 7.44 -0.24 15.81
C LEU A 44 8.23 0.64 14.82
N MET A 45 9.32 0.12 14.26
CA MET A 45 10.12 0.84 13.27
C MET A 45 9.31 1.12 12.00
N GLU A 46 8.49 0.18 11.54
CA GLU A 46 7.57 0.36 10.42
C GLU A 46 6.56 1.48 10.68
N MET A 47 6.00 1.56 11.90
CA MET A 47 5.09 2.63 12.30
C MET A 47 5.78 4.01 12.27
N ILE A 48 7.00 4.11 12.80
CA ILE A 48 7.78 5.35 12.80
C ILE A 48 8.14 5.76 11.37
N ALA A 49 8.57 4.81 10.53
CA ALA A 49 8.91 5.06 9.13
C ALA A 49 7.73 5.62 8.33
N ARG A 50 6.50 5.19 8.65
CA ARG A 50 5.26 5.64 8.01
C ARG A 50 4.67 6.92 8.60
N TYR A 51 5.23 7.44 9.70
CA TYR A 51 4.75 8.66 10.34
C TYR A 51 5.17 9.92 9.54
N GLN A 52 4.57 10.11 8.38
CA GLN A 52 4.82 11.23 7.50
C GLN A 52 3.52 11.67 6.81
N LEU A 53 3.35 12.97 6.65
CA LEU A 53 2.28 13.50 5.81
C LEU A 53 2.73 13.49 4.35
N THR A 54 1.96 12.79 3.53
CA THR A 54 2.22 12.71 2.09
C THR A 54 1.19 13.56 1.37
N HIS A 55 1.65 14.63 0.72
CA HIS A 55 0.78 15.49 -0.10
C HIS A 55 0.57 14.95 -1.51
N THR A 56 1.39 13.99 -1.93
CA THR A 56 1.32 13.32 -3.23
C THR A 56 0.64 11.97 -3.10
N ARG A 57 -0.24 11.65 -4.02
CA ARG A 57 -0.85 10.32 -4.09
C ARG A 57 0.23 9.26 -4.34
N PRO A 58 0.42 8.26 -3.46
CA PRO A 58 1.28 7.11 -3.75
C PRO A 58 0.71 6.30 -4.91
N ALA A 59 1.58 5.63 -5.67
CA ALA A 59 1.15 4.61 -6.63
C ALA A 59 0.60 3.37 -5.91
N TRP A 60 -0.25 2.59 -6.57
CA TRP A 60 -0.74 1.31 -6.02
C TRP A 60 0.38 0.27 -5.91
N GLY A 61 1.32 0.25 -6.87
CA GLY A 61 2.51 -0.61 -6.83
C GLY A 61 2.17 -2.11 -6.90
N ILE A 62 1.13 -2.47 -7.66
CA ILE A 62 0.70 -3.85 -7.85
C ILE A 62 0.98 -4.25 -9.30
N GLU A 63 2.20 -4.72 -9.57
CA GLU A 63 2.61 -5.17 -10.91
C GLU A 63 2.29 -6.65 -11.16
N GLU A 64 2.30 -7.45 -10.10
CA GLU A 64 2.07 -8.90 -10.13
C GLU A 64 1.39 -9.39 -8.85
N VAL A 65 0.64 -10.48 -9.00
CA VAL A 65 -0.04 -11.19 -7.92
C VAL A 65 -0.01 -12.69 -8.19
N THR A 66 0.00 -13.49 -7.12
CA THR A 66 -0.20 -14.94 -7.24
C THR A 66 -1.70 -15.23 -7.28
N SER A 67 -2.18 -15.85 -8.36
CA SER A 67 -3.55 -16.36 -8.48
C SER A 67 -3.49 -17.87 -8.68
N GLY A 68 -4.02 -18.63 -7.72
CA GLY A 68 -3.81 -20.08 -7.65
C GLY A 68 -2.32 -20.44 -7.55
N ASN A 69 -1.80 -21.17 -8.55
CA ASN A 69 -0.40 -21.61 -8.62
C ASN A 69 0.44 -20.80 -9.64
N GLN A 70 -0.07 -19.66 -10.12
CA GLN A 70 0.59 -18.86 -11.16
C GLN A 70 0.80 -17.41 -10.68
N VAL A 71 1.96 -16.86 -11.01
CA VAL A 71 2.23 -15.42 -10.86
C VAL A 71 1.77 -14.75 -12.15
N VAL A 72 0.87 -13.79 -12.02
CA VAL A 72 0.20 -13.13 -13.14
C VAL A 72 0.43 -11.62 -13.07
N ARG A 73 0.61 -11.00 -14.23
CA ARG A 73 0.75 -9.54 -14.36
C ARG A 73 -0.60 -8.88 -14.09
N VAL A 74 -0.55 -7.74 -13.41
CA VAL A 74 -1.71 -6.89 -13.12
C VAL A 74 -1.54 -5.57 -13.86
N ARG A 75 -2.60 -5.09 -14.50
CA ARG A 75 -2.68 -3.77 -15.13
C ARG A 75 -3.75 -2.92 -14.44
N GLU A 76 -3.41 -1.67 -14.18
CA GLU A 76 -4.35 -0.66 -13.69
C GLU A 76 -5.10 -0.07 -14.88
N GLU A 77 -6.43 -0.23 -14.90
CA GLU A 77 -7.30 0.26 -15.98
C GLU A 77 -8.38 1.17 -15.40
N ILE A 78 -8.72 2.24 -16.10
CA ILE A 78 -9.84 3.12 -15.72
C ILE A 78 -11.12 2.54 -16.31
N ALA A 79 -11.97 1.98 -15.46
CA ALA A 79 -13.25 1.41 -15.88
C ALA A 79 -14.35 2.45 -16.02
N LEU A 80 -14.31 3.50 -15.19
CA LEU A 80 -15.23 4.63 -15.26
C LEU A 80 -14.54 5.88 -14.71
N ASP A 81 -14.70 7.01 -15.40
CA ASP A 81 -14.16 8.30 -15.01
C ASP A 81 -15.31 9.30 -14.82
N LEU A 82 -15.47 9.81 -13.59
CA LEU A 82 -16.50 10.76 -13.22
C LEU A 82 -15.88 11.99 -12.55
N PRO A 83 -16.55 13.16 -12.58
CA PRO A 83 -16.01 14.40 -12.00
C PRO A 83 -15.68 14.35 -10.50
N PHE A 84 -16.20 13.36 -9.77
CA PHE A 84 -16.03 13.20 -8.33
C PHE A 84 -15.15 11.99 -7.95
N GLY A 85 -14.67 11.23 -8.93
CA GLY A 85 -13.87 10.04 -8.67
C GLY A 85 -13.79 9.09 -9.86
N THR A 86 -12.77 8.24 -9.83
CA THR A 86 -12.49 7.22 -10.83
C THR A 86 -12.81 5.84 -10.26
N LEU A 87 -13.38 4.96 -11.08
CA LEU A 87 -13.43 3.52 -10.80
C LEU A 87 -12.24 2.85 -11.46
N LEU A 88 -11.34 2.32 -10.65
CA LEU A 88 -10.19 1.56 -11.13
C LEU A 88 -10.50 0.08 -11.17
N HIS A 89 -10.01 -0.58 -12.22
CA HIS A 89 -10.05 -2.02 -12.42
C HIS A 89 -8.62 -2.56 -12.46
N PHE A 90 -8.34 -3.58 -11.66
CA PHE A 90 -7.05 -4.25 -11.64
C PHE A 90 -7.13 -5.52 -12.50
N ALA A 91 -6.93 -5.35 -13.80
CA ALA A 91 -7.02 -6.42 -14.77
C ALA A 91 -5.84 -7.38 -14.65
N LYS A 92 -6.13 -8.68 -14.46
CA LYS A 92 -5.12 -9.74 -14.46
C LYS A 92 -5.01 -10.37 -15.84
N ASP A 93 -3.79 -10.71 -16.23
CA ASP A 93 -3.52 -11.43 -17.47
C ASP A 93 -3.80 -12.93 -17.31
N ILE A 94 -5.08 -13.28 -17.15
CA ILE A 94 -5.58 -14.66 -16.98
C ILE A 94 -6.75 -14.95 -17.91
N ASP A 95 -6.83 -16.18 -18.39
CA ASP A 95 -7.92 -16.65 -19.28
C ASP A 95 -9.12 -17.25 -18.50
N ALA A 96 -9.07 -17.20 -17.16
CA ALA A 96 -10.09 -17.78 -16.28
C ALA A 96 -10.99 -16.68 -15.70
N PRO A 97 -12.33 -16.77 -15.85
CA PRO A 97 -13.25 -15.81 -15.25
C PRO A 97 -13.25 -15.96 -13.72
N GLN A 98 -13.26 -14.82 -13.02
CA GLN A 98 -13.29 -14.75 -11.57
C GLN A 98 -14.47 -13.89 -11.08
N PRO A 99 -14.97 -14.13 -9.86
CA PRO A 99 -16.03 -13.32 -9.29
C PRO A 99 -15.59 -11.86 -9.15
N LYS A 100 -16.47 -10.94 -9.56
CA LYS A 100 -16.23 -9.50 -9.44
C LYS A 100 -16.39 -9.04 -8.00
N VAL A 101 -15.50 -8.18 -7.54
CA VAL A 101 -15.60 -7.50 -6.25
C VAL A 101 -15.39 -6.00 -6.43
N LEU A 102 -16.23 -5.20 -5.77
CA LEU A 102 -16.08 -3.76 -5.68
C LEU A 102 -15.67 -3.38 -4.26
N ILE A 103 -14.51 -2.74 -4.14
CA ILE A 103 -14.01 -2.15 -2.91
C ILE A 103 -14.39 -0.67 -2.92
N VAL A 104 -15.15 -0.23 -1.91
CA VAL A 104 -15.51 1.18 -1.76
C VAL A 104 -14.55 1.82 -0.77
N ALA A 105 -13.63 2.63 -1.26
CA ALA A 105 -12.70 3.37 -0.43
C ALA A 105 -13.44 4.47 0.37
N PRO A 106 -13.10 4.70 1.65
CA PRO A 106 -13.71 5.76 2.44
C PRO A 106 -13.20 7.15 2.01
N MET A 107 -14.07 8.16 2.01
CA MET A 107 -13.70 9.57 1.83
C MET A 107 -13.18 10.18 3.14
N SER A 108 -12.10 9.65 3.70
CA SER A 108 -11.57 10.02 5.02
C SER A 108 -10.34 10.95 4.97
N GLY A 109 -10.15 11.68 3.87
CA GLY A 109 -9.02 12.60 3.68
C GLY A 109 -7.68 11.91 3.40
N HIS A 110 -7.72 10.63 3.00
CA HIS A 110 -6.55 9.85 2.59
C HIS A 110 -6.79 9.25 1.20
N PHE A 111 -5.72 8.91 0.49
CA PHE A 111 -5.80 8.28 -0.82
C PHE A 111 -6.32 6.85 -0.72
N ALA A 112 -7.11 6.41 -1.72
CA ALA A 112 -7.59 5.03 -1.80
C ALA A 112 -6.45 4.00 -1.83
N THR A 113 -5.24 4.42 -2.23
CA THR A 113 -4.02 3.58 -2.28
C THR A 113 -3.58 3.02 -0.93
N LEU A 114 -4.11 3.51 0.20
CA LEU A 114 -3.95 2.85 1.50
C LEU A 114 -4.55 1.43 1.52
N LEU A 115 -5.54 1.16 0.66
CA LEU A 115 -6.13 -0.16 0.48
C LEU A 115 -5.34 -1.04 -0.50
N ALA A 116 -4.13 -0.64 -0.94
CA ALA A 116 -3.33 -1.45 -1.86
C ALA A 116 -3.07 -2.87 -1.34
N GLY A 117 -2.87 -3.05 -0.03
CA GLY A 117 -2.76 -4.38 0.59
C GLY A 117 -4.04 -5.21 0.49
N THR A 118 -5.21 -4.56 0.64
CA THR A 118 -6.52 -5.19 0.47
C THR A 118 -6.76 -5.56 -0.99
N VAL A 119 -6.48 -4.65 -1.93
CA VAL A 119 -6.57 -4.90 -3.38
C VAL A 119 -5.67 -6.08 -3.76
N ARG A 120 -4.40 -6.08 -3.34
CA ARG A 120 -3.45 -7.17 -3.60
C ARG A 120 -3.95 -8.50 -3.07
N THR A 121 -4.51 -8.53 -1.86
CA THR A 121 -5.07 -9.75 -1.26
C THR A 121 -6.28 -10.26 -2.05
N MET A 122 -7.22 -9.37 -2.38
CA MET A 122 -8.44 -9.74 -3.12
C MET A 122 -8.14 -10.21 -4.55
N LEU A 123 -7.09 -9.65 -5.17
CA LEU A 123 -6.61 -10.04 -6.49
C LEU A 123 -6.11 -11.49 -6.57
N ALA A 124 -5.90 -12.20 -5.46
CA ALA A 124 -5.60 -13.63 -5.53
C ALA A 124 -6.76 -14.41 -6.19
N ASP A 125 -8.01 -14.06 -5.86
CA ASP A 125 -9.19 -14.87 -6.17
C ASP A 125 -10.32 -14.12 -6.90
N HIS A 126 -10.25 -12.79 -7.01
CA HIS A 126 -11.33 -11.96 -7.54
C HIS A 126 -10.91 -11.02 -8.67
N ASP A 127 -11.88 -10.64 -9.50
CA ASP A 127 -11.77 -9.55 -10.46
C ASP A 127 -12.08 -8.22 -9.73
N VAL A 128 -11.05 -7.42 -9.44
CA VAL A 128 -11.11 -6.35 -8.42
C VAL A 128 -11.33 -4.97 -9.03
N TYR A 129 -12.35 -4.29 -8.53
CA TYR A 129 -12.63 -2.88 -8.78
C TYR A 129 -12.52 -2.08 -7.48
N ILE A 130 -12.08 -0.83 -7.57
CA ILE A 130 -12.01 0.08 -6.41
C ILE A 130 -12.36 1.51 -6.78
N THR A 131 -13.11 2.19 -5.91
CA THR A 131 -13.37 3.64 -6.03
C THR A 131 -12.16 4.45 -5.58
N ASP A 132 -11.80 5.47 -6.36
CA ASP A 132 -10.72 6.41 -6.08
C ASP A 132 -11.27 7.83 -6.20
N TRP A 133 -11.39 8.53 -5.06
CA TRP A 133 -12.00 9.85 -4.95
C TRP A 133 -10.96 10.98 -5.09
#